data_AF-A0A0A7GBG5-F1
#
_entry.id   AF-A0A0A7GBG5-F1
#
_cell.length_a   1.000
_cell.length_b   1.000
_cell.length_c   1.000
_cell.angle_alpha   90.00
_cell.angle_beta   90.00
_cell.angle_gamma   90.00
#
_symmetry.space_group_name_H-M   'P 1'
#
loop_
_entity.id
_entity.type
_entity.pdbx_description
1 polymer ?
#
loop_
_entity_poly.entity_id
_entity_poly.type
_entity_poly.pdbx_seq_one_letter_code
_entity_poly.pdbx_strand_id
1 'polypeptide(L)' 'MSETIEMVYRNGVFKPLRKVKLREGEIVRVEIKETKRVTKRFYSKLEELERKSKKVEGAYRTLEEIRNARY' A
#
# COMPACT_ATOMS: atom_id res chain seq x y z
N MET A 1 -9.25 -15.65 -23.66
CA MET A 1 -9.15 -14.39 -22.91
C MET A 1 -7.86 -14.43 -22.13
N SER A 2 -7.06 -13.38 -22.21
CA SER A 2 -5.83 -13.23 -21.43
C SER A 2 -6.19 -12.77 -20.01
N GLU A 3 -6.20 -13.69 -19.06
CA GLU A 3 -6.33 -13.35 -17.64
C GLU A 3 -4.97 -12.94 -17.08
N THR A 4 -4.89 -11.75 -16.50
CA THR A 4 -3.69 -11.32 -15.77
C THR A 4 -3.83 -11.78 -14.32
N ILE A 5 -2.91 -12.63 -13.88
CA ILE A 5 -2.90 -13.16 -12.50
C ILE A 5 -1.80 -12.46 -11.72
N GLU A 6 -2.20 -11.72 -10.69
CA GLU A 6 -1.26 -11.15 -9.73
C GLU A 6 -0.73 -12.23 -8.78
N MET A 7 0.57 -12.21 -8.56
CA MET A 7 1.28 -13.21 -7.76
C MET A 7 2.38 -12.58 -6.93
N VAL A 8 2.66 -13.16 -5.78
CA VAL A 8 3.73 -12.74 -4.87
C VAL A 8 4.88 -13.72 -5.00
N TYR A 9 6.07 -13.19 -5.27
CA TYR A 9 7.30 -13.97 -5.26
C TYR A 9 7.85 -14.07 -3.83
N ARG A 10 7.98 -15.30 -3.30
CA ARG A 10 8.55 -15.54 -1.96
C ARG A 10 9.39 -16.82 -1.96
N ASN A 11 10.67 -16.69 -1.60
CA ASN A 11 11.63 -17.80 -1.48
C ASN A 11 11.73 -18.69 -2.73
N GLY A 12 11.82 -18.10 -3.92
CA GLY A 12 11.93 -18.88 -5.17
C GLY A 12 10.61 -19.35 -5.76
N VAL A 13 9.48 -19.16 -5.06
CA VAL A 13 8.16 -19.64 -5.50
C VAL A 13 7.24 -18.47 -5.82
N PHE A 14 6.59 -18.52 -6.99
CA PHE A 14 5.50 -17.63 -7.37
C PHE A 14 4.19 -18.13 -6.74
N LYS A 15 3.65 -17.36 -5.80
CA LYS A 15 2.36 -17.67 -5.14
C LYS A 15 1.26 -16.78 -5.71
N PRO A 16 0.27 -17.33 -6.43
CA PRO A 16 -0.81 -16.52 -6.98
C PRO A 16 -1.71 -16.00 -5.86
N LEU A 17 -2.23 -14.77 -6.00
CA LEU A 17 -3.17 -14.19 -5.04
C LEU A 17 -4.58 -14.79 -5.17
N ARG A 18 -4.87 -15.46 -6.28
CA ARG A 18 -6.16 -16.11 -6.58
C ARG A 18 -5.94 -17.51 -7.14
N LYS A 19 -6.95 -18.38 -7.01
CA LYS A 19 -6.90 -19.73 -7.56
C LYS A 19 -6.85 -19.66 -9.08
N VAL A 20 -5.81 -20.25 -9.65
CA VAL A 20 -5.58 -20.25 -11.09
C VAL A 20 -6.18 -21.53 -11.70
N LYS A 21 -6.90 -21.40 -12.81
CA LYS A 21 -7.45 -22.52 -13.57
C LYS A 21 -6.55 -22.81 -14.78
N LEU A 22 -5.37 -23.38 -14.53
CA LEU A 22 -4.46 -23.87 -15.56
C LEU A 22 -4.40 -25.40 -15.49
N ARG A 23 -4.19 -26.03 -16.65
CA ARG A 23 -3.89 -27.46 -16.78
C ARG A 23 -2.41 -27.70 -16.48
N GLU A 24 -2.10 -28.89 -16.00
CA GLU A 24 -0.70 -29.31 -15.83
C GLU A 24 0.03 -29.30 -17.17
N GLY A 25 1.23 -28.73 -17.17
CA GLY A 25 2.06 -28.59 -18.37
C GLY A 25 1.80 -27.34 -19.22
N GLU A 26 0.85 -26.47 -18.85
CA GLU A 26 0.67 -25.19 -19.55
C GLU A 26 1.86 -24.24 -19.34
N ILE A 27 2.37 -23.69 -20.44
CA ILE A 27 3.44 -22.69 -20.43
C ILE A 27 2.83 -21.31 -20.21
N VAL A 28 3.23 -20.65 -19.13
CA VAL A 28 2.80 -19.27 -18.82
C VAL A 28 3.93 -18.29 -19.03
N ARG A 29 3.60 -17.07 -19.48
CA ARG A 29 4.54 -15.95 -19.58
C ARG A 29 4.37 -15.05 -18.37
N VAL A 30 5.43 -14.84 -17.61
CA VAL A 30 5.44 -13.91 -16.47
C VAL A 30 5.96 -12.57 -16.94
N GLU A 31 5.18 -11.52 -16.74
CA GLU A 31 5.61 -10.14 -16.97
C GLU A 31 5.83 -9.45 -15.63
N ILE A 32 7.07 -9.08 -15.33
CA ILE A 32 7.41 -8.32 -14.12
C ILE A 32 7.27 -6.85 -14.45
N LYS A 33 6.15 -6.25 -14.08
CA LYS A 33 6.01 -4.79 -14.09
C LYS A 33 6.74 -4.22 -12.89
N GLU A 34 7.74 -3.36 -13.12
CA GLU A 34 8.38 -2.58 -12.06
C GLU A 34 7.34 -1.67 -11.39
N THR A 35 6.66 -2.22 -10.40
CA THR A 35 5.78 -1.45 -9.53
C THR A 35 6.69 -0.87 -8.46
N LYS A 36 6.56 0.43 -8.15
CA LYS A 36 7.39 1.12 -7.16
C LYS A 36 7.54 0.23 -5.93
N ARG A 37 8.75 -0.31 -5.71
CA ARG A 37 9.02 -1.19 -4.57
C ARG A 37 8.63 -0.42 -3.31
N VAL A 38 7.63 -0.92 -2.60
CA VAL A 38 7.28 -0.40 -1.27
C VAL A 38 8.44 -0.76 -0.35
N THR A 39 9.42 0.13 -0.32
CA THR A 39 10.64 -0.02 0.49
C THR A 39 10.34 0.39 1.93
N LYS A 40 11.18 -0.04 2.88
CA LYS A 40 11.13 0.45 4.28
C LYS A 40 11.03 1.98 4.36
N ARG A 41 11.72 2.68 3.44
CA ARG A 41 11.69 4.14 3.34
C ARG A 41 10.31 4.72 3.05
N PHE A 42 9.47 4.00 2.31
CA PHE A 42 8.08 4.39 2.05
C PHE A 42 7.24 4.29 3.34
N TYR A 43 7.38 3.20 4.09
CA TYR A 43 6.70 3.03 5.38
C TYR A 43 7.14 4.08 6.42
N SER A 44 8.44 4.36 6.52
CA SER A 44 8.93 5.42 7.43
C SER A 44 8.37 6.80 7.07
N LYS A 45 8.20 7.10 5.78
CA LYS A 45 7.67 8.39 5.32
C LYS A 45 6.16 8.51 5.58
N LEU A 46 5.42 7.41 5.48
CA LEU A 46 4.01 7.33 5.88
C LEU A 46 3.85 7.59 7.40
N GLU A 47 4.67 6.95 8.23
CA GLU A 47 4.62 7.15 9.68
C GLU A 47 4.92 8.61 10.07
N GLU A 48 5.89 9.25 9.40
CA GLU A 48 6.21 10.66 9.64
C GLU A 48 5.05 11.59 9.25
N LEU A 49 4.37 11.32 8.13
CA LEU A 49 3.19 12.08 7.69
C LEU A 49 2.03 11.92 8.67
N GLU A 50 1.80 10.71 9.18
CA GLU A 50 0.74 10.45 10.15
C GLU A 50 0.97 11.21 11.47
N ARG A 51 2.21 11.25 11.95
CA ARG A 51 2.60 12.06 13.13
C ARG A 51 2.40 13.55 12.91
N LYS A 52 2.72 14.07 11.72
CA LYS A 52 2.49 15.47 11.36
C LYS A 52 1.00 15.81 11.31
N SER A 53 0.19 14.92 10.74
CA SER A 53 -1.27 15.09 10.67
C SER A 53 -1.89 15.23 12.06
N LYS A 54 -1.51 14.37 13.02
CA LYS A 54 -1.99 14.46 14.42
C LYS A 54 -1.65 15.79 15.09
N LYS A 55 -0.46 16.34 14.82
CA LYS A 55 -0.06 17.65 15.37
C LYS A 55 -0.91 18.80 14.79
N VAL A 56 -1.17 18.77 13.49
CA VAL A 56 -2.00 19.78 12.82
C VAL A 56 -3.45 19.70 13.32
N GLU A 57 -3.99 18.49 13.47
CA GLU A 57 -5.35 18.30 14.00
C GLU A 57 -5.46 18.81 15.45
N GLY A 58 -4.47 18.55 16.30
CA GLY A 58 -4.42 19.09 17.65
C GLY A 58 -4.38 20.61 17.69
N ALA A 59 -3.54 21.24 16.86
CA ALA A 59 -3.48 22.70 16.77
C ALA A 59 -4.80 23.31 16.29
N TYR A 60 -5.48 22.66 15.33
CA TYR A 60 -6.79 23.10 14.86
C TYR A 60 -7.84 23.06 15.97
N ARG A 61 -7.88 22.00 16.80
CA ARG A 61 -8.79 21.91 17.96
C ARG A 61 -8.56 23.04 18.95
N THR A 62 -7.30 23.33 19.30
CA THR A 62 -6.98 24.42 20.23
C THR A 62 -7.41 25.78 19.67
N LEU A 63 -7.23 26.02 18.37
CA LEU A 63 -7.70 27.25 17.72
C LEU A 63 -9.22 27.37 17.70
N GLU A 64 -9.93 26.25 17.51
CA GLU A 64 -11.39 26.20 17.56
C GLU A 64 -11.92 26.47 18.98
N GLU A 65 -11.29 25.91 20.01
CA GLU A 65 -11.61 26.19 21.42
C GLU A 65 -11.41 27.67 21.76
N ILE A 66 -10.30 28.27 21.32
CA ILE A 66 -10.02 29.71 21.52
C ILE A 66 -11.05 30.57 20.78
N ARG A 67 -11.45 30.19 19.56
CA ARG A 67 -12.48 30.92 18.79
C ARG A 67 -13.83 30.86 19.50
N ASN A 68 -14.22 29.69 19.98
CA ASN A 68 -15.53 29.49 20.62
C ASN A 68 -15.59 30.11 22.03
N ALA A 69 -14.46 30.24 22.74
CA ALA A 69 -14.39 30.92 24.03
C ALA A 69 -14.39 32.46 23.95
N ARG A 70 -14.27 33.03 22.73
CA ARG A 70 -14.33 34.47 22.46
C ARG A 70 -15.73 34.98 22.09
N TYR A 71 -16.71 34.08 21.94
CA TYR A 71 -18.13 34.38 21.76
C TYR A 71 -18.89 34.02 23.04
#